data_AF-A0AAV4EXY0-F1
#
_entry.id   AF-A0AAV4EXY0-F1
#
_cell.length_a   1.000
_cell.length_b   1.000
_cell.length_c   1.000
_cell.angle_alpha   90.00
_cell.angle_beta   90.00
_cell.angle_gamma   90.00
#
_symmetry.space_group_name_H-M   'P 1'
#
loop_
_entity.id
_entity.type
_entity.pdbx_description
1 polymer ?
#
loop_
_entity_poly.entity_id
_entity_poly.type
_entity_poly.pdbx_seq_one_letter_code
_entity_poly.pdbx_strand_id
1 'polypeptide(L)'
;MVWGGITAAGKTPLVTVHGNLTARRYIDGILRPHVVPAIHNQGLTFMQDKAPAHRARITNQFLYENNIPVLHPWPPYSPDLNPIEH
;
A
#
# COMPACT_ATOMS: atom_id res chain seq x y z
N MET A 1 14.43 -4.19 -4.04
CA MET A 1 13.28 -4.11 -3.09
C MET A 1 12.13 -4.85 -3.73
N VAL A 2 11.26 -5.48 -2.95
CA VAL A 2 10.00 -6.04 -3.44
C VAL A 2 8.84 -5.38 -2.71
N TRP A 3 7.69 -5.31 -3.36
CA TRP A 3 6.42 -4.95 -2.74
C TRP A 3 5.48 -6.15 -2.83
N GLY A 4 4.71 -6.36 -1.78
CA GLY A 4 3.66 -7.35 -1.72
C GLY A 4 2.60 -6.91 -0.73
N GLY A 5 1.42 -7.51 -0.86
CA GLY A 5 0.31 -7.34 0.06
C GLY A 5 -0.30 -8.69 0.38
N ILE A 6 -0.88 -8.79 1.55
CA ILE A 6 -1.62 -9.97 2.00
C ILE A 6 -3.01 -9.56 2.47
N THR A 7 -3.93 -10.50 2.39
CA THR A 7 -5.29 -10.41 2.93
C THR A 7 -5.61 -11.74 3.60
N ALA A 8 -6.70 -11.80 4.37
CA ALA A 8 -7.15 -13.07 4.94
C ALA A 8 -7.47 -14.13 3.85
N ALA A 9 -7.79 -13.69 2.61
CA ALA A 9 -8.12 -14.56 1.50
C ALA A 9 -6.89 -14.99 0.66
N GLY A 10 -5.72 -14.38 0.86
CA GLY A 10 -4.53 -14.72 0.09
C GLY A 10 -3.51 -13.59 -0.02
N LYS A 11 -2.79 -13.55 -1.13
CA LYS A 11 -1.66 -12.61 -1.36
C LYS A 11 -1.73 -11.98 -2.74
N THR A 12 -1.24 -10.75 -2.85
CA THR A 12 -1.01 -10.10 -4.15
C THR A 12 0.24 -10.68 -4.82
N PRO A 13 0.42 -10.48 -6.15
CA PRO A 13 1.69 -10.73 -6.79
C PRO A 13 2.82 -9.90 -6.15
N LEU A 14 4.02 -10.48 -6.07
CA LEU A 14 5.21 -9.74 -5.67
C LEU A 14 5.68 -8.84 -6.83
N VAL A 15 5.81 -7.56 -6.55
CA VAL A 15 6.26 -6.54 -7.51
C VAL A 15 7.72 -6.23 -7.22
N THR A 16 8.59 -6.47 -8.20
CA THR A 16 10.00 -6.10 -8.08
C THR A 16 10.17 -4.60 -8.29
N VAL A 17 10.76 -3.92 -7.32
CA VAL A 17 11.07 -2.49 -7.38
C VAL A 17 12.57 -2.33 -7.63
N HIS A 18 12.90 -1.84 -8.83
CA HIS A 18 14.27 -1.53 -9.23
C HIS A 18 14.69 -0.15 -8.73
N GLY A 19 15.68 -0.07 -7.82
CA GLY A 19 16.12 1.18 -7.20
C GLY A 19 15.14 1.73 -6.16
N ASN A 20 15.19 3.05 -5.90
CA ASN A 20 14.42 3.69 -4.82
C ASN A 20 12.93 3.84 -5.16
N LEU A 21 12.06 3.51 -4.20
CA LEU A 21 10.63 3.70 -4.33
C LEU A 21 10.24 5.13 -3.96
N THR A 22 10.11 6.00 -4.96
CA THR A 22 9.57 7.36 -4.77
C THR A 22 8.04 7.31 -4.68
N ALA A 23 7.42 8.36 -4.13
CA ALA A 23 5.96 8.48 -4.07
C ALA A 23 5.29 8.33 -5.45
N ARG A 24 5.88 8.91 -6.51
CA ARG A 24 5.34 8.78 -7.86
C ARG A 24 5.42 7.34 -8.39
N ARG A 25 6.54 6.66 -8.16
CA ARG A 25 6.73 5.26 -8.54
C ARG A 25 5.84 4.32 -7.74
N TYR A 26 5.58 4.65 -6.48
CA TYR A 26 4.62 3.94 -5.64
C TYR A 26 3.21 4.04 -6.22
N ILE A 27 2.78 5.24 -6.61
CA ILE A 27 1.48 5.44 -7.25
C ILE A 27 1.38 4.66 -8.56
N ASP A 28 2.31 4.90 -9.49
CA ASP A 28 2.20 4.40 -10.87
C ASP A 28 2.51 2.90 -10.99
N GLY A 29 3.46 2.41 -10.19
CA GLY A 29 3.92 1.02 -10.26
C GLY A 29 3.27 0.08 -9.25
N ILE A 30 2.58 0.61 -8.22
CA ILE A 30 2.04 -0.21 -7.13
C ILE A 30 0.56 0.08 -6.88
N LEU A 31 0.23 1.32 -6.47
CA LEU A 31 -1.14 1.63 -6.06
C LEU A 31 -2.12 1.48 -7.20
N ARG A 32 -1.85 2.12 -8.35
CA ARG A 32 -2.72 2.10 -9.51
C ARG A 32 -2.92 0.69 -10.10
N PRO A 33 -1.87 -0.10 -10.38
CA PRO A 33 -2.06 -1.41 -11.00
C PRO A 33 -2.50 -2.52 -10.05
N HIS A 34 -2.21 -2.42 -8.74
CA HIS A 34 -2.39 -3.55 -7.82
C HIS A 34 -3.33 -3.26 -6.65
N VAL A 35 -3.20 -2.11 -6.00
CA VAL A 35 -4.03 -1.79 -4.81
C VAL A 35 -5.43 -1.38 -5.22
N VAL A 36 -5.59 -0.40 -6.11
CA VAL A 36 -6.91 0.11 -6.52
C VAL A 36 -7.83 -1.02 -7.00
N PRO A 37 -7.41 -1.91 -7.92
CA PRO A 37 -8.27 -3.01 -8.37
C PRO A 37 -8.59 -4.01 -7.25
N ALA A 38 -7.61 -4.34 -6.40
CA ALA A 38 -7.83 -5.30 -5.31
C ALA A 38 -8.87 -4.79 -4.31
N ILE A 39 -8.77 -3.51 -3.93
CA ILE A 39 -9.70 -2.87 -3.01
C ILE A 39 -11.11 -2.79 -3.61
N HIS A 40 -11.25 -2.33 -4.86
CA HIS A 40 -12.57 -2.19 -5.49
C HIS A 40 -13.25 -3.54 -5.75
N ASN A 41 -12.49 -4.58 -6.09
CA ASN A 41 -13.05 -5.90 -6.36
C ASN A 41 -13.46 -6.65 -5.08
N GLN A 42 -12.79 -6.40 -3.96
CA GLN A 42 -12.95 -7.20 -2.73
C GLN A 42 -13.53 -6.41 -1.55
N GLY A 43 -13.72 -5.09 -1.68
CA GLY A 43 -14.26 -4.25 -0.61
C GLY A 43 -13.36 -4.18 0.63
N LEU A 44 -12.04 -4.18 0.42
CA LEU A 44 -11.05 -4.25 1.49
C LEU A 44 -10.69 -2.87 2.05
N THR A 45 -10.14 -2.84 3.27
CA THR A 45 -9.43 -1.67 3.82
C THR A 45 -7.94 -1.80 3.56
N PHE A 46 -7.32 -0.78 3.00
CA PHE A 46 -5.89 -0.76 2.70
C PHE A 46 -5.06 -0.38 3.93
N MET A 47 -4.07 -1.21 4.27
CA MET A 47 -3.10 -0.91 5.32
C MET A 47 -1.72 -0.68 4.68
N GLN A 48 -1.01 0.36 5.14
CA GLN A 48 0.38 0.62 4.78
C GLN A 48 1.12 1.26 5.96
N ASP A 49 2.43 1.06 6.02
CA ASP A 49 3.27 1.72 7.02
C ASP A 49 3.44 3.24 6.74
N LYS A 50 4.26 3.90 7.56
CA LYS A 50 4.54 5.33 7.44
C LYS A 50 5.81 5.67 6.64
N ALA A 51 6.24 4.81 5.71
CA ALA A 51 7.40 5.11 4.86
C ALA A 51 7.24 6.46 4.11
N PRO A 52 8.34 7.16 3.77
CA PRO A 52 8.27 8.48 3.13
C PRO A 52 7.42 8.52 1.85
N ALA A 53 7.46 7.47 1.03
CA ALA A 53 6.65 7.36 -0.18
C ALA A 53 5.15 7.21 0.11
N HIS A 54 4.79 6.51 1.20
CA HIS A 54 3.41 6.23 1.58
C HIS A 54 2.74 7.47 2.19
N ARG A 55 3.49 8.24 2.98
CA ARG A 55 2.98 9.46 3.64
C ARG A 55 3.06 10.73 2.78
N ALA A 56 3.61 10.64 1.58
CA ALA A 56 3.75 11.79 0.69
C ALA A 56 2.39 12.37 0.31
N ARG A 57 2.31 13.70 0.17
CA ARG A 57 1.05 14.40 -0.17
C ARG A 57 0.39 13.84 -1.42
N ILE A 58 1.18 13.60 -2.48
CA ILE A 58 0.65 13.06 -3.75
C ILE A 58 0.09 11.64 -3.59
N THR A 59 0.64 10.85 -2.67
CA THR A 59 0.17 9.49 -2.39
C THR A 59 -1.16 9.53 -1.66
N ASN A 60 -1.27 10.36 -0.62
CA ASN A 60 -2.53 10.54 0.12
C ASN A 60 -3.63 11.11 -0.77
N GLN A 61 -3.29 12.10 -1.62
CA GLN A 61 -4.23 12.65 -2.59
C GLN A 61 -4.71 11.60 -3.58
N PHE A 62 -3.79 10.79 -4.14
CA PHE A 62 -4.15 9.70 -5.04
C PHE A 62 -5.10 8.68 -4.36
N LEU A 63 -4.81 8.28 -3.13
CA LEU A 63 -5.65 7.32 -2.39
C LEU A 63 -7.05 7.90 -2.13
N TYR A 64 -7.14 9.18 -1.77
CA TYR A 64 -8.40 9.89 -1.59
C TYR A 64 -9.21 9.96 -2.90
N GLU A 65 -8.59 10.41 -4.00
CA GLU A 65 -9.23 10.55 -5.31
C GLU A 65 -9.73 9.20 -5.88
N ASN A 66 -9.09 8.09 -5.50
CA ASN A 66 -9.48 6.73 -5.93
C ASN A 66 -10.40 6.02 -4.92
N ASN A 67 -10.93 6.74 -3.91
CA ASN A 67 -11.81 6.21 -2.87
C ASN A 67 -11.22 4.97 -2.17
N ILE A 68 -9.93 5.01 -1.84
CA ILE A 68 -9.26 3.91 -1.15
C ILE A 68 -9.42 4.10 0.37
N PRO A 69 -10.19 3.26 1.07
CA PRO A 69 -10.26 3.30 2.53
C PRO A 69 -8.90 2.87 3.10
N VAL A 70 -8.19 3.80 3.73
CA VAL A 70 -6.89 3.52 4.37
C VAL A 70 -7.10 3.34 5.87
N LEU A 71 -6.49 2.30 6.45
CA LEU A 71 -6.48 2.07 7.89
C LEU A 71 -5.69 3.19 8.58
N HIS A 72 -6.40 4.05 9.29
CA HIS A 72 -5.83 5.16 10.04
C HIS A 72 -6.35 5.17 11.49
N PRO A 73 -5.49 5.47 12.49
CA PRO A 73 -4.05 5.73 12.39
C PRO A 73 -3.18 4.45 12.46
N TRP A 74 -2.09 4.38 11.67
CA TRP A 74 -1.05 3.37 11.86
C TRP A 74 0.06 3.90 12.79
N PRO A 75 0.41 3.23 13.90
CA PRO A 75 1.47 3.69 14.79
C PRO A 75 2.87 3.57 14.14
N PRO A 76 3.78 4.53 14.38
CA PRO A 76 5.15 4.43 13.89
C PRO A 76 5.92 3.32 14.64
N TYR A 77 6.85 2.65 13.94
CA TYR A 77 7.72 1.60 14.52
C TYR A 77 6.98 0.40 15.13
N SER A 78 5.83 0.03 14.58
CA SER A 78 5.03 -1.12 15.03
C SER A 78 4.98 -2.23 13.98
N PRO A 79 6.12 -2.92 13.72
CA PRO A 79 6.14 -4.06 12.81
C PRO A 79 5.36 -5.26 13.38
N ASP A 80 5.27 -5.37 14.70
CA ASP A 80 4.51 -6.40 15.43
C ASP A 80 3.00 -6.39 15.11
N LEU A 81 2.47 -5.20 14.76
CA LEU A 81 1.09 -5.06 14.35
C LEU A 81 0.87 -5.42 12.87
N ASN A 82 1.92 -5.50 12.07
CA ASN A 82 1.84 -5.74 10.64
C ASN A 82 1.86 -7.25 10.34
N PRO A 83 0.74 -7.84 9.89
CA PRO A 83 0.67 -9.29 9.68
C PRO A 83 1.58 -9.83 8.58
N ILE A 84 2.21 -8.96 7.77
CA ILE A 84 3.14 -9.39 6.71
C ILE A 84 4.58 -9.55 7.21
N GLU A 85 4.89 -9.09 8.43
CA GLU A 85 6.23 -9.19 9.04
C GLU A 85 6.41 -10.52 9.83
N HIS A 86 5.36 -11.32 9.97
CA HIS A 86 5.31 -12.57 10.76
C HIS A 86 4.59 -13.70 10.00
#